data_AF-A0A9W6V2Y3-F1
#
_entry.id   AF-A0A9W6V2Y3-F1
#
_cell.length_a   1.000
_cell.length_b   1.000
_cell.length_c   1.000
_cell.angle_alpha   90.00
_cell.angle_beta   90.00
_cell.angle_gamma   90.00
#
_symmetry.space_group_name_H-M   'P 1'
#
loop_
_entity.id
_entity.type
_entity.pdbx_description
1 polymer ?
#
loop_
_entity_poly.entity_id
_entity_poly.type
_entity_poly.pdbx_seq_one_letter_code
_entity_poly.pdbx_strand_id
1 'polypeptide(L)'
;MTRPLTSRERTAENRRRFYSDGETTAIQSRGEGKGAAENWLRRLRKELVLEERAGRSDVWDGFALVCRLFLAALQQRAKGDPTIWNDTLRYAHEVTTRHPPT
;
A
#
# COMPACT_ATOMS: atom_id res chain seq x y z
N MET A 1 19.84 31.16 -3.14
CA MET A 1 18.37 31.13 -3.29
C MET A 1 18.01 30.01 -4.23
N THR A 2 17.34 28.96 -3.74
CA THR A 2 16.88 27.82 -4.54
C THR A 2 15.63 28.22 -5.32
N ARG A 3 15.58 27.93 -6.63
CA ARG A 3 14.44 28.31 -7.47
C ARG A 3 13.16 27.64 -6.94
N PRO A 4 11.97 28.27 -7.09
CA PRO A 4 10.71 27.62 -6.77
C PRO A 4 10.52 26.34 -7.60
N LEU A 5 10.11 25.25 -6.93
CA LEU A 5 9.80 23.99 -7.62
C LEU A 5 8.66 24.22 -8.63
N THR A 6 8.89 23.77 -9.86
CA THR A 6 7.88 23.68 -10.92
C THR A 6 6.74 22.75 -10.49
N SER A 7 5.56 22.87 -11.12
CA SER A 7 4.38 22.06 -10.78
C SER A 7 4.66 20.54 -10.79
N ARG A 8 5.47 20.08 -11.76
CA ARG A 8 5.92 18.67 -11.84
C ARG A 8 6.84 18.29 -10.70
N GLU A 9 7.81 19.14 -10.37
CA GLU A 9 8.73 18.94 -9.23
C GLU A 9 7.98 18.94 -7.90
N ARG A 10 6.97 19.81 -7.74
CA ARG A 10 6.12 19.88 -6.54
C ARG A 10 5.25 18.64 -6.36
N THR A 11 4.75 18.08 -7.46
CA THR A 11 3.98 16.83 -7.46
C THR A 11 4.87 15.61 -7.14
N ALA A 12 6.12 15.63 -7.59
CA ALA A 12 7.11 14.60 -7.25
C ALA A 12 7.57 14.73 -5.78
N GLU A 13 7.76 15.94 -5.29
CA GLU A 13 8.09 16.27 -3.89
C GLU A 13 6.98 15.82 -2.94
N ASN A 14 5.71 16.12 -3.27
CA ASN A 14 4.56 15.69 -2.48
C ASN A 14 4.40 14.16 -2.47
N ARG A 15 4.72 13.49 -3.58
CA ARG A 15 4.77 12.02 -3.64
C ARG A 15 5.92 11.44 -2.83
N ARG A 16 7.10 12.07 -2.85
CA ARG A 16 8.23 11.68 -1.99
C ARG A 16 7.93 11.84 -0.51
N ARG A 17 7.27 12.93 -0.11
CA ARG A 17 6.82 13.16 1.28
C ARG A 17 5.74 12.19 1.76
N PHE A 18 5.03 11.55 0.84
CA PHE A 18 4.00 10.55 1.17
C PHE A 18 4.61 9.19 1.57
N TYR A 19 5.84 8.91 1.13
CA TYR A 19 6.49 7.63 1.35
C TYR A 19 7.40 7.66 2.57
N SER A 20 7.34 6.61 3.39
CA SER A 20 8.31 6.40 4.47
C SER A 20 9.73 6.24 3.90
N ASP A 21 10.78 6.51 4.69
CA ASP A 21 12.17 6.31 4.26
C ASP A 21 12.42 4.88 3.74
N GLY A 22 11.75 3.90 4.36
CA GLY A 22 11.76 2.50 3.92
C GLY A 22 11.10 2.24 2.56
N GLU A 23 10.01 2.96 2.23
CA GLU A 23 9.42 2.94 0.89
C GLU A 23 10.32 3.62 -0.14
N THR A 24 10.96 4.73 0.22
CA THR A 24 11.84 5.47 -0.69
C THR A 24 13.05 4.61 -1.10
N THR A 25 13.68 3.90 -0.15
CA THR A 25 14.77 2.95 -0.46
C THR A 25 14.31 1.74 -1.28
N ALA A 26 13.10 1.23 -1.02
CA ALA A 26 12.57 0.08 -1.76
C ALA A 26 12.17 0.46 -3.20
N ILE A 27 11.56 1.63 -3.40
CA ILE A 27 11.23 2.20 -4.71
C ILE A 27 12.50 2.45 -5.54
N GLN A 28 13.55 3.00 -4.92
CA GLN A 28 14.84 3.26 -5.57
C GLN A 28 15.55 1.98 -6.05
N SER A 29 15.34 0.82 -5.39
CA SER A 29 16.03 -0.42 -5.73
C SER A 29 15.25 -1.37 -6.65
N ARG A 30 13.91 -1.30 -6.69
CA ARG A 30 13.06 -2.34 -7.32
C ARG A 30 11.96 -1.81 -8.25
N GLY A 31 11.93 -0.50 -8.49
CA GLY A 31 10.94 0.16 -9.34
C GLY A 31 9.71 0.65 -8.57
N GLU A 32 9.08 1.70 -9.12
CA GLU A 32 7.85 2.30 -8.58
C GLU A 32 6.73 1.25 -8.55
N GLY A 33 5.98 1.16 -7.44
CA GLY A 33 4.94 0.16 -7.23
C GLY A 33 5.42 -1.13 -6.56
N LYS A 34 6.36 -1.88 -7.18
CA LYS A 34 6.85 -3.16 -6.61
C LYS A 34 7.62 -2.96 -5.30
N GLY A 35 8.54 -2.00 -5.28
CA GLY A 35 9.31 -1.68 -4.07
C GLY A 35 8.41 -1.21 -2.91
N ALA A 36 7.43 -0.36 -3.21
CA ALA A 36 6.47 0.12 -2.21
C ALA A 36 5.64 -1.03 -1.61
N ALA A 37 5.12 -1.93 -2.46
CA ALA A 37 4.35 -3.09 -2.01
C ALA A 37 5.15 -4.02 -1.08
N GLU A 38 6.41 -4.30 -1.42
CA GLU A 38 7.28 -5.14 -0.60
C GLU A 38 7.64 -4.51 0.75
N ASN A 39 7.83 -3.18 0.80
CA ASN A 39 8.03 -2.46 2.05
C ASN A 39 6.81 -2.58 2.97
N TRP A 40 5.62 -2.33 2.43
CA TRP A 40 4.37 -2.43 3.19
C TRP A 40 4.09 -3.84 3.67
N LEU A 41 4.34 -4.86 2.84
CA LEU A 41 4.18 -6.25 3.26
C LEU A 41 5.11 -6.62 4.41
N ARG A 42 6.37 -6.14 4.37
CA ARG A 42 7.33 -6.35 5.46
C ARG A 42 6.84 -5.71 6.77
N ARG A 43 6.35 -4.47 6.70
CA ARG A 43 5.83 -3.73 7.86
C ARG A 43 4.59 -4.40 8.43
N LEU A 44 3.61 -4.73 7.58
CA LEU A 44 2.40 -5.43 7.96
C LEU A 44 2.70 -6.76 8.68
N ARG A 45 3.65 -7.56 8.15
CA ARG A 45 4.04 -8.82 8.80
C ARG A 45 4.59 -8.60 10.21
N LYS A 46 5.35 -7.54 10.44
CA LYS A 46 5.86 -7.20 11.77
C LYS A 46 4.70 -6.88 12.73
N GLU A 47 3.74 -6.06 12.29
CA GLU A 47 2.57 -5.70 13.10
C GLU A 47 1.69 -6.92 13.41
N LEU A 48 1.42 -7.79 12.44
CA LEU A 48 0.65 -9.02 12.67
C LEU A 48 1.26 -9.91 13.77
N VAL A 49 2.58 -10.05 13.79
CA VAL A 49 3.29 -10.81 14.85
C VAL A 49 3.19 -10.11 16.20
N LEU A 50 3.21 -8.77 16.24
CA LEU A 50 3.03 -8.02 17.49
C LEU A 50 1.62 -8.16 18.04
N GLU A 51 0.61 -8.09 17.18
CA GLU A 51 -0.80 -8.27 17.53
C GLU A 51 -1.08 -9.69 18.04
N GLU A 52 -0.54 -10.71 17.37
CA GLU A 52 -0.62 -12.10 17.82
C GLU A 52 0.01 -12.30 19.20
N ARG A 53 1.20 -11.74 19.44
CA ARG A 53 1.86 -11.77 20.76
C ARG A 53 1.06 -11.05 21.84
N ALA A 54 0.24 -10.08 21.46
CA ALA A 54 -0.68 -9.38 22.36
C ALA A 54 -2.02 -10.13 22.54
N GLY A 55 -2.15 -11.35 22.02
CA GLY A 55 -3.33 -12.21 22.18
C GLY A 55 -4.43 -11.97 21.17
N ARG A 56 -4.21 -11.13 20.14
CA ARG A 56 -5.19 -10.83 19.08
C ARG A 56 -4.88 -11.67 17.84
N SER A 57 -5.17 -12.97 17.90
CA SER A 57 -4.85 -13.91 16.82
C SER A 57 -5.79 -13.80 15.61
N ASP A 58 -6.95 -13.16 15.78
CA ASP A 58 -7.94 -12.91 14.72
C ASP A 58 -7.41 -12.03 13.57
N VAL A 59 -6.32 -11.31 13.81
CA VAL A 59 -5.62 -10.53 12.77
C VAL A 59 -5.16 -11.38 11.59
N TRP A 60 -4.83 -12.66 11.81
CA TRP A 60 -4.42 -13.56 10.73
C TRP A 60 -5.60 -13.95 9.83
N ASP A 61 -6.78 -14.17 10.42
CA ASP A 61 -8.01 -14.43 9.66
C ASP A 61 -8.42 -13.20 8.84
N GLY A 62 -8.33 -12.01 9.45
CA GLY A 62 -8.54 -10.74 8.77
C GLY A 62 -7.58 -10.54 7.59
N PHE A 63 -6.29 -10.79 7.80
CA PHE A 63 -5.28 -10.72 6.75
C PHE A 63 -5.57 -11.71 5.60
N ALA A 64 -5.90 -12.96 5.94
CA ALA A 64 -6.24 -13.98 4.95
C ALA A 64 -7.46 -13.59 4.10
N LEU A 65 -8.48 -12.96 4.70
CA LEU A 65 -9.65 -12.45 3.98
C LEU A 65 -9.28 -11.36 2.98
N VAL A 66 -8.44 -10.40 3.37
CA VAL A 66 -7.95 -9.33 2.48
C VAL A 66 -7.14 -9.90 1.31
N CYS A 67 -6.27 -10.89 1.56
CA CYS A 67 -5.54 -11.57 0.49
C CYS A 67 -6.48 -12.27 -0.50
N ARG A 68 -7.52 -12.96 0.00
CA ARG A 68 -8.52 -13.63 -0.86
C ARG A 68 -9.31 -12.62 -1.69
N LEU A 69 -9.72 -11.49 -1.10
CA LEU A 69 -10.39 -10.40 -1.82
C LEU A 69 -9.52 -9.88 -2.98
N PHE A 70 -8.25 -9.58 -2.69
CA PHE A 70 -7.34 -9.07 -3.71
C PHE A 70 -7.09 -10.08 -4.83
N LEU A 71 -6.99 -11.38 -4.49
CA LEU A 71 -6.87 -12.46 -5.47
C LEU A 71 -8.12 -12.55 -6.35
N ALA A 72 -9.32 -12.49 -5.76
CA ALA A 72 -10.57 -12.49 -6.52
C ALA A 72 -10.66 -11.29 -7.48
N ALA A 73 -10.29 -10.10 -7.01
CA ALA A 73 -10.25 -8.89 -7.82
C ALA A 73 -9.32 -9.03 -9.03
N LEU A 74 -8.12 -9.60 -8.84
CA LEU A 74 -7.18 -9.89 -9.92
C LEU A 74 -7.76 -10.87 -10.95
N GLN A 75 -8.37 -11.96 -10.47
CA GLN A 75 -8.95 -12.99 -11.33
C GLN A 75 -10.13 -12.47 -12.15
N GLN A 76 -11.02 -11.66 -11.57
CA GLN A 76 -12.15 -11.08 -12.30
C GLN A 76 -11.67 -10.07 -13.34
N ARG A 77 -10.67 -9.24 -12.99
CA ARG A 77 -10.03 -8.33 -13.94
C ARG A 77 -9.43 -9.08 -15.13
N ALA A 78 -8.77 -10.22 -14.89
CA ALA A 78 -8.22 -11.05 -15.96
C ALA A 78 -9.30 -11.66 -16.87
N LYS A 79 -10.51 -11.86 -16.36
CA LYS A 79 -11.69 -12.30 -17.14
C LYS A 79 -12.40 -11.17 -17.89
N GLY A 80 -11.89 -9.93 -17.80
CA GLY A 80 -12.46 -8.77 -18.48
C GLY A 80 -13.48 -7.98 -17.67
N ASP A 81 -13.72 -8.34 -16.40
CA ASP A 81 -14.57 -7.57 -15.48
C ASP A 81 -13.71 -6.84 -14.43
N PRO A 82 -13.45 -5.54 -14.61
CA PRO A 82 -12.61 -4.77 -13.69
C PRO A 82 -13.38 -4.21 -12.48
N THR A 83 -14.68 -4.48 -12.33
CA THR A 83 -15.53 -3.80 -11.33
C THR A 83 -15.00 -4.00 -9.91
N ILE A 84 -14.78 -5.25 -9.50
CA ILE A 84 -14.27 -5.58 -8.15
C ILE A 84 -12.87 -5.00 -7.93
N TRP A 85 -12.04 -4.99 -8.97
CA TRP A 85 -10.70 -4.40 -8.92
C TRP A 85 -10.75 -2.90 -8.64
N ASN A 86 -11.58 -2.17 -9.38
CA ASN A 86 -11.72 -0.73 -9.23
C ASN A 86 -12.29 -0.36 -7.86
N ASP A 87 -13.29 -1.10 -7.39
CA ASP A 87 -13.91 -0.89 -6.08
C ASP A 87 -12.92 -1.14 -4.94
N THR A 88 -12.15 -2.23 -5.03
CA THR A 88 -11.12 -2.57 -4.05
C THR A 88 -10.07 -1.46 -3.96
N LEU A 89 -9.57 -0.97 -5.10
CA LEU A 89 -8.56 0.10 -5.11
C LEU A 89 -9.12 1.44 -4.64
N ARG A 90 -10.35 1.79 -5.03
CA ARG A 90 -11.03 3.01 -4.58
C ARG A 90 -11.16 3.01 -3.06
N TYR A 91 -11.68 1.93 -2.48
CA TYR A 91 -11.83 1.82 -1.04
C TYR A 91 -10.47 1.87 -0.32
N ALA A 92 -9.47 1.13 -0.81
CA ALA A 92 -8.12 1.15 -0.24
C ALA A 92 -7.52 2.56 -0.27
N HIS A 93 -7.68 3.28 -1.39
CA HIS A 93 -7.20 4.66 -1.53
C HIS A 93 -7.89 5.60 -0.55
N GLU A 94 -9.22 5.55 -0.43
CA GLU A 94 -9.99 6.40 0.47
C GLU A 94 -9.59 6.17 1.94
N VAL A 95 -9.51 4.90 2.37
CA VAL A 95 -9.16 4.54 3.74
C VAL A 95 -7.73 4.93 4.08
N THR A 96 -6.77 4.60 3.23
CA THR A 96 -5.34 4.91 3.49
C THR A 96 -5.04 6.40 3.39
N THR A 97 -5.83 7.16 2.63
CA THR A 97 -5.72 8.63 2.61
C THR A 97 -6.25 9.23 3.92
N ARG A 98 -7.35 8.70 4.46
CA ARG A 98 -7.94 9.19 5.71
C ARG A 98 -7.18 8.72 6.95
N HIS A 99 -6.60 7.53 6.89
CA HIS A 99 -5.91 6.86 7.98
C HIS A 99 -4.55 6.34 7.48
N PRO A 100 -3.57 7.23 7.25
CA PRO A 100 -2.26 6.83 6.76
C PRO A 100 -1.56 5.92 7.80
N PRO A 101 -1.08 4.74 7.39
CA PRO A 101 -0.37 3.84 8.30
C PRO A 101 0.99 4.44 8.70
N THR A 102 1.25 4.50 10.01
CA THR A 102 2.45 5.10 10.62
C THR A 102 3.63 4.17 10.69
#